data_AF-A0A1B1MQH1-F1
#
_entry.id   AF-A0A1B1MQH1-F1
#
_cell.length_a   1.000
_cell.length_b   1.000
_cell.length_c   1.000
_cell.angle_alpha   90.00
_cell.angle_beta   90.00
_cell.angle_gamma   90.00
#
_symmetry.space_group_name_H-M   'P 1'
#
loop_
_entity.id
_entity.type
_entity.pdbx_description
1 polymer ?
#
loop_
_entity_poly.entity_id
_entity_poly.type
_entity_poly.pdbx_seq_one_letter_code
_entity_poly.pdbx_strand_id
1 'polypeptide(L)'
;MRRGEVWWAHFNEQRAVVLLSGEEASGFLAMQVVAPAGTDLSGVAVEVAVGAPEGLPLDGVLRVALPRPDLIPCTWLVTLAREDLIGQAGVLPSAKLSEIEDALRLGGLK
;
A
#
# COMPACT_ATOMS: atom_id res chain seq x y z
N MET A 1 0.46 -15.92 -2.82
CA MET A 1 0.47 -14.45 -2.87
C MET A 1 -0.88 -14.00 -3.37
N ARG A 2 -1.64 -13.29 -2.54
CA ARG A 2 -3.00 -12.86 -2.82
C ARG A 2 -3.22 -11.42 -2.38
N ARG A 3 -4.21 -10.77 -2.98
CA ARG A 3 -4.70 -9.45 -2.57
C ARG A 3 -4.98 -9.42 -1.06
N GLY A 4 -4.53 -8.36 -0.40
CA GLY A 4 -4.70 -8.14 1.04
C GLY A 4 -3.61 -8.77 1.91
N GLU A 5 -2.73 -9.60 1.36
CA GLU A 5 -1.54 -10.07 2.08
C GLU A 5 -0.51 -8.94 2.19
N VAL A 6 0.14 -8.84 3.34
CA VAL A 6 1.27 -7.92 3.58
C VAL A 6 2.56 -8.72 3.51
N TRP A 7 3.52 -8.21 2.74
CA TRP A 7 4.79 -8.88 2.46
C TRP A 7 5.97 -7.95 2.67
N TRP A 8 7.09 -8.50 3.14
CA TRP A 8 8.38 -7.87 3.04
C TRP A 8 8.93 -8.03 1.62
N ALA A 9 9.27 -6.91 1.00
CA ALA A 9 9.81 -6.87 -0.35
C ALA A 9 11.21 -6.27 -0.37
N HIS A 10 12.04 -6.75 -1.29
CA HIS A 10 13.38 -6.24 -1.54
C HIS A 10 13.30 -5.03 -2.49
N PHE A 11 13.65 -3.85 -2.00
CA PHE A 11 13.95 -2.69 -2.83
C PHE A 11 15.44 -2.34 -2.71
N ASN A 12 15.78 -1.04 -2.62
CA ASN A 12 17.08 -0.61 -2.10
C ASN A 12 17.28 -0.99 -0.63
N GLU A 13 16.18 -1.06 0.12
CA GLU A 13 16.09 -1.59 1.47
C GLU A 13 14.83 -2.46 1.59
N GLN A 14 14.76 -3.28 2.64
CA GLN A 14 13.58 -4.11 2.88
C GLN A 14 12.41 -3.23 3.31
N ARG A 15 11.28 -3.32 2.59
CA ARG A 15 10.07 -2.56 2.91
C ARG A 15 8.85 -3.44 2.91
N ALA A 16 7.89 -3.13 3.77
CA ALA A 16 6.60 -3.79 3.74
C ALA A 16 5.74 -3.24 2.61
N VAL A 17 5.00 -4.14 1.95
CA VAL A 17 4.05 -3.82 0.89
C VAL A 17 2.75 -4.56 1.13
N VAL A 18 1.63 -3.93 0.78
CA VAL A 18 0.33 -4.59 0.70
C VAL A 18 0.10 -5.01 -0.74
N LEU A 19 -0.15 -6.30 -0.98
CA LEU A 19 -0.51 -6.78 -2.30
C LEU A 19 -1.94 -6.32 -2.63
N LEU A 20 -2.08 -5.57 -3.72
CA LEU A 20 -3.35 -5.09 -4.24
C LEU A 20 -3.91 -6.06 -5.29
N SER A 21 -3.10 -6.85 -5.97
CA SER A 21 -3.58 -7.88 -6.91
C SER A 21 -3.09 -9.27 -6.50
N GLY A 22 -3.63 -10.29 -7.18
CA GLY A 22 -2.93 -11.57 -7.30
C GLY A 22 -1.74 -11.46 -8.26
N GLU A 23 -1.15 -12.59 -8.60
CA GLU A 23 -0.12 -12.64 -9.66
C GLU A 23 -0.78 -12.38 -11.02
N GLU A 24 -0.36 -11.32 -11.69
CA GLU A 24 -0.73 -11.02 -13.07
C GLU A 24 0.47 -11.22 -14.01
N ALA A 25 0.25 -11.13 -15.32
CA ALA A 25 1.33 -11.31 -16.30
C ALA A 25 2.48 -10.29 -16.12
N SER A 26 2.18 -9.11 -15.58
CA SER A 26 3.15 -8.06 -15.25
C SER A 26 3.77 -8.19 -13.85
N GLY A 27 3.31 -9.13 -13.02
CA GLY A 27 3.71 -9.28 -11.63
C GLY A 27 2.59 -8.96 -10.64
N PHE A 28 2.97 -8.60 -9.41
CA PHE A 28 2.05 -8.23 -8.34
C PHE A 28 1.95 -6.71 -8.25
N LEU A 29 0.73 -6.17 -8.35
CA LEU A 29 0.48 -4.79 -7.97
C LEU A 29 0.50 -4.70 -6.44
N ALA A 30 1.33 -3.83 -5.90
CA ALA A 30 1.47 -3.65 -4.47
C ALA A 30 1.66 -2.17 -4.13
N MET A 31 1.43 -1.81 -2.87
CA MET A 31 1.69 -0.47 -2.38
C MET A 31 2.56 -0.51 -1.13
N GLN A 32 3.58 0.34 -1.08
CA GLN A 32 4.50 0.37 0.06
C GLN A 32 3.79 0.91 1.31
N VAL A 33 4.08 0.29 2.44
CA VAL A 33 3.81 0.85 3.77
C VAL A 33 4.94 1.82 4.10
N VAL A 34 4.59 3.07 4.35
CA VAL A 34 5.54 4.15 4.61
C VAL A 34 5.28 4.81 5.96
N ALA A 35 6.23 5.59 6.47
CA ALA A 35 5.99 6.40 7.66
C ALA A 35 4.86 7.42 7.41
N PRO A 36 3.99 7.71 8.40
CA PRO A 36 2.98 8.76 8.32
C PRO A 36 3.60 10.13 8.02
N ALA A 37 2.87 11.03 7.37
CA ALA A 37 3.42 12.35 7.04
C ALA A 37 3.59 13.25 8.27
N GLY A 38 2.83 13.01 9.34
CA GLY A 38 2.89 13.79 10.57
C GLY A 38 2.37 15.23 10.41
N THR A 39 1.66 15.52 9.33
CA THR A 39 1.05 16.82 9.05
C THR A 39 -0.31 16.63 8.38
N ASP A 40 -1.10 17.72 8.29
CA ASP A 40 -2.38 17.69 7.60
C ASP A 40 -2.19 17.57 6.09
N LEU A 41 -2.75 16.50 5.52
CA LEU A 41 -2.73 16.23 4.08
C LEU A 41 -4.08 16.51 3.42
N SER A 42 -4.99 17.21 4.10
CA SER A 42 -6.36 17.45 3.63
C SER A 42 -6.41 17.94 2.18
N GLY A 43 -7.10 17.13 1.38
CA GLY A 43 -7.28 17.32 -0.06
C GLY A 43 -6.05 17.01 -0.93
N VAL A 44 -4.86 16.80 -0.37
CA VAL A 44 -3.64 16.40 -1.12
C VAL A 44 -3.54 14.87 -1.21
N ALA A 45 -3.76 14.17 -0.09
CA ALA A 45 -3.62 12.73 -0.01
C ALA A 45 -4.47 12.16 1.12
N VAL A 46 -4.73 10.85 1.06
CA VAL A 46 -5.32 10.04 2.12
C VAL A 46 -4.26 9.08 2.63
N GLU A 47 -4.15 8.98 3.95
CA GLU A 47 -3.33 7.97 4.62
C GLU A 47 -4.25 6.93 5.27
N VAL A 48 -4.08 5.67 4.89
CA VAL A 48 -4.76 4.54 5.54
C VAL A 48 -3.75 3.86 6.46
N ALA A 49 -3.98 3.95 7.77
CA ALA A 49 -3.11 3.33 8.76
C ALA A 49 -3.21 1.80 8.71
N VAL A 50 -2.05 1.14 8.78
CA VAL A 50 -1.91 -0.31 8.94
C VAL A 50 -0.83 -0.59 9.97
N GLY A 51 -1.05 -1.58 10.82
CA GLY A 51 -0.02 -2.01 11.74
C GLY A 51 -0.44 -3.05 12.76
N ALA A 52 -0.01 -2.86 14.01
CA ALA A 52 -0.30 -3.78 15.10
C ALA A 52 -1.81 -4.11 15.29
N PRO A 53 -2.76 -3.16 15.13
CA PRO A 53 -4.19 -3.45 15.22
C PRO A 53 -4.69 -4.47 14.18
N GLU A 54 -4.03 -4.55 13.02
CA GLU A 54 -4.30 -5.54 11.97
C GLU A 54 -3.43 -6.80 12.09
N GLY A 55 -2.66 -6.94 13.16
CA GLY A 55 -1.79 -8.09 13.41
C GLY A 55 -0.45 -8.05 12.67
N LEU A 56 -0.01 -6.88 12.19
CA LEU A 56 1.27 -6.73 11.50
C LEU A 56 2.42 -6.46 12.49
N PRO A 57 3.66 -6.88 12.16
CA PRO A 57 4.85 -6.66 12.99
C PRO A 57 5.49 -5.27 12.80
N LEU A 58 4.74 -4.30 12.28
CA LEU A 58 5.19 -2.97 11.91
C LEU A 58 4.02 -1.99 12.01
N ASP A 59 4.31 -0.69 12.01
CA ASP A 59 3.30 0.36 11.87
C ASP A 59 3.66 1.30 10.71
N GLY A 60 2.63 1.79 10.01
CA GLY A 60 2.78 2.79 8.97
C GLY A 60 1.48 3.11 8.27
N VAL A 61 1.58 3.71 7.09
CA VAL A 61 0.43 4.12 6.28
C VAL A 61 0.60 3.70 4.82
N LEU A 62 -0.54 3.43 4.21
CA LEU A 62 -0.71 3.42 2.77
C LEU A 62 -1.12 4.84 2.36
N ARG A 63 -0.25 5.55 1.64
CA ARG A 63 -0.51 6.93 1.20
C ARG A 63 -0.99 6.94 -0.24
N VAL A 64 -2.23 7.37 -0.45
CA VAL A 64 -2.85 7.56 -1.76
C VAL A 64 -2.98 9.04 -2.03
N ALA A 65 -2.29 9.54 -3.05
CA ALA A 65 -2.40 10.93 -3.44
C ALA A 65 -3.70 11.18 -4.23
N LEU A 66 -4.32 12.33 -3.99
CA LEU A 66 -5.58 12.72 -4.62
C LEU A 66 -5.31 13.43 -5.97
N PRO A 67 -6.12 13.19 -7.02
CA PRO A 67 -5.97 13.86 -8.30
C PRO A 67 -6.09 15.38 -8.15
N ARG A 68 -5.09 16.12 -8.62
CA ARG A 68 -5.10 17.59 -8.66
C ARG A 68 -4.45 18.12 -9.93
N PRO A 69 -4.98 19.20 -10.53
CA PRO A 69 -4.26 19.96 -11.54
C PRO A 69 -2.91 20.44 -10.99
N ASP A 70 -1.89 20.44 -11.84
CA ASP A 70 -0.57 21.06 -11.59
C ASP A 70 0.25 20.48 -10.41
N LEU A 71 -0.15 19.33 -9.87
CA LEU A 71 0.62 18.58 -8.88
C LEU A 71 0.98 17.20 -9.45
N ILE A 72 2.18 16.71 -9.15
CA ILE A 72 2.56 15.31 -9.43
C ILE A 72 2.27 14.49 -8.17
N PRO A 73 1.15 13.75 -8.09
CA PRO A 73 0.83 12.92 -6.94
C PRO A 73 1.80 11.73 -6.86
N CYS A 74 2.52 11.60 -5.73
CA CYS A 74 3.35 10.43 -5.45
C CYS A 74 2.58 9.39 -4.63
N THR A 75 1.92 8.46 -5.31
CA THR A 75 1.41 7.22 -4.69
C THR A 75 2.51 6.17 -4.75
N TRP A 76 2.83 5.50 -3.65
CA TRP A 76 3.88 4.48 -3.57
C TRP A 76 3.47 3.13 -4.17
N LEU A 77 2.76 3.17 -5.30
CA LEU A 77 2.31 2.03 -6.07
C LEU A 77 3.50 1.44 -6.85
N VAL A 78 3.66 0.13 -6.78
CA VAL A 78 4.77 -0.59 -7.39
C VAL A 78 4.24 -1.89 -8.02
N THR A 79 4.94 -2.35 -9.05
CA THR A 79 4.78 -3.71 -9.58
C THR A 79 5.99 -4.52 -9.17
N LEU A 80 5.78 -5.68 -8.56
CA LEU A 80 6.82 -6.55 -8.03
C LEU A 80 6.80 -7.91 -8.72
N ALA A 81 7.98 -8.46 -8.97
CA ALA A 81 8.12 -9.85 -9.35
C ALA A 81 8.01 -10.75 -8.11
N ARG A 82 7.87 -12.07 -8.33
CA ARG A 82 7.76 -13.02 -7.21
C ARG A 82 9.03 -13.03 -6.37
N GLU A 83 10.18 -12.95 -7.02
CA GLU A 83 11.52 -12.93 -6.41
C GLU A 83 11.77 -11.72 -5.51
N ASP A 84 11.04 -10.61 -5.72
CA ASP A 84 11.14 -9.42 -4.87
C ASP A 84 10.46 -9.63 -3.52
N LEU A 85 9.53 -10.58 -3.40
CA LEU A 85 8.75 -10.85 -2.20
C LEU A 85 9.43 -11.89 -1.30
N ILE A 86 10.05 -11.42 -0.21
CA ILE A 86 10.96 -12.19 0.64
C ILE A 86 10.19 -13.04 1.66
N GLY A 87 9.13 -12.49 2.26
CA GLY A 87 8.36 -13.19 3.29
C GLY A 87 7.07 -12.49 3.69
N GLN A 88 6.05 -13.28 4.04
CA GLN A 88 4.75 -12.75 4.45
C GLN A 88 4.83 -12.16 5.87
N ALA A 89 4.37 -10.92 6.03
CA ALA A 89 4.30 -10.21 7.30
C ALA A 89 2.93 -10.33 7.97
N GLY A 90 1.87 -10.55 7.19
CA GLY A 90 0.52 -10.73 7.71
C GLY A 90 -0.56 -10.72 6.62
N VAL A 91 -1.82 -10.73 7.03
CA VAL A 91 -2.98 -10.62 6.14
C VAL A 91 -3.94 -9.60 6.72
N LEU A 92 -4.29 -8.59 5.93
CA LEU A 92 -5.22 -7.56 6.37
C LEU A 92 -6.64 -8.11 6.50
N PRO A 93 -7.39 -7.70 7.55
CA PRO A 93 -8.82 -7.96 7.63
C PRO A 93 -9.57 -7.35 6.43
N SER A 94 -10.68 -7.96 6.04
CA SER A 94 -11.50 -7.49 4.91
C SER A 94 -11.97 -6.05 5.07
N ALA A 95 -12.30 -5.63 6.30
CA ALA A 95 -12.69 -4.25 6.59
C ALA A 95 -11.56 -3.25 6.28
N LYS A 96 -10.31 -3.58 6.64
CA LYS A 96 -9.15 -2.74 6.33
C LYS A 96 -8.87 -2.71 4.83
N LEU A 97 -9.02 -3.85 4.15
CA LEU A 97 -8.85 -3.91 2.70
C LEU A 97 -9.90 -3.03 1.97
N SER A 98 -11.13 -3.00 2.47
CA SER A 98 -12.18 -2.09 1.96
C SER A 98 -11.81 -0.61 2.16
N GLU A 99 -11.24 -0.25 3.31
CA GLU A 99 -10.76 1.12 3.57
C GLU A 99 -9.67 1.53 2.56
N ILE A 100 -8.73 0.63 2.25
CA ILE A 100 -7.70 0.84 1.23
C ILE A 100 -8.33 1.00 -0.15
N GLU A 101 -9.33 0.19 -0.48
CA GLU A 101 -10.08 0.28 -1.75
C GLU A 101 -10.80 1.62 -1.92
N ASP A 102 -11.43 2.12 -0.85
CA ASP A 102 -12.08 3.42 -0.86
C ASP A 102 -11.03 4.53 -1.09
N ALA A 103 -9.88 4.47 -0.43
CA ALA A 103 -8.78 5.42 -0.64
C ALA A 103 -8.23 5.38 -2.07
N LEU A 104 -8.02 4.20 -2.64
CA LEU A 104 -7.58 4.03 -4.03
C LEU A 104 -8.59 4.62 -5.02
N ARG A 105 -9.89 4.40 -4.79
CA ARG A 105 -10.97 4.99 -5.59
C ARG A 105 -10.96 6.52 -5.52
N LEU A 106 -10.74 7.11 -4.35
CA LEU A 106 -10.56 8.56 -4.20
C LEU A 106 -9.31 9.08 -4.95
N GLY A 107 -8.25 8.28 -4.99
CA GLY A 107 -7.04 8.53 -5.77
C GLY A 107 -7.20 8.38 -7.28
N GLY A 108 -8.36 7.94 -7.77
CA GLY A 108 -8.57 7.62 -9.19
C GLY A 108 -7.88 6.33 -9.65
N LEU A 109 -7.43 5.49 -8.71
CA LEU A 109 -6.81 4.20 -8.96
C LEU A 109 -7.89 3.09 -8.90
N LYS A 110 -7.78 2.09 -9.78
CA LYS A 110 -8.70 0.95 -9.87
C LYS A 110 -8.00 -0.33 -9.45
#